data_AF-A0A920TFB1-F1
#
_entry.id   AF-A0A920TFB1-F1
#
_cell.length_a   1.000
_cell.length_b   1.000
_cell.length_c   1.000
_cell.angle_alpha   90.00
_cell.angle_beta   90.00
_cell.angle_gamma   90.00
#
_symmetry.space_group_name_H-M   'P 1'
#
loop_
_entity.id
_entity.type
_entity.pdbx_description
1 polymer ?
#
loop_
_entity_poly.entity_id
_entity_poly.type
_entity_poly.pdbx_seq_one_letter_code
_entity_poly.pdbx_strand_id
1 'polypeptide(L)' 'MGFDEAPNNFVSPTPGPWELNRTEGIFVEQVIRPTGLLDPVCDVRPAASQVDDLLEECRQSVALGPSACDDAYQKDGGKI' A
#
# COMPACT_ATOMS: atom_id res chain seq x y z
N MET A 1 4.27 41.83 -1.22
CA MET A 1 3.39 40.76 -1.73
C MET A 1 3.97 39.46 -1.23
N GLY A 2 3.47 38.97 -0.09
CA GLY A 2 3.97 37.75 0.55
C GLY A 2 3.32 36.53 -0.11
N PHE A 3 4.05 35.42 -0.16
CA PHE A 3 3.60 34.12 -0.68
C PHE A 3 2.49 33.45 0.18
N ASP A 4 1.76 34.23 0.99
CA ASP A 4 0.83 33.75 2.03
C ASP A 4 -0.65 33.84 1.59
N GLU A 5 -0.92 34.25 0.33
CA GLU A 5 -2.28 34.45 -0.18
C GLU A 5 -2.79 33.30 -1.09
N ALA A 6 -1.98 32.27 -1.35
CA ALA A 6 -2.43 31.10 -2.11
C ALA A 6 -3.02 30.04 -1.16
N PRO A 7 -4.18 29.44 -1.46
CA PRO A 7 -4.69 28.32 -0.66
C PRO A 7 -3.73 27.14 -0.77
N ASN A 8 -3.13 26.77 0.37
CA ASN A 8 -2.22 25.63 0.47
C ASN A 8 -3.02 24.33 0.46
N ASN A 9 -2.77 23.46 -0.53
CA ASN A 9 -3.37 22.13 -0.63
C ASN A 9 -2.27 21.06 -0.50
N PHE A 10 -2.43 20.15 0.47
CA PHE A 10 -1.48 19.07 0.74
C PHE A 10 -2.05 17.76 0.20
N VAL A 11 -1.25 17.03 -0.59
CA VAL A 11 -1.67 15.75 -1.19
C VAL A 11 -0.71 14.66 -0.74
N SER A 12 -1.20 13.76 0.12
CA SER A 12 -0.44 12.63 0.64
C SER A 12 -1.36 11.43 0.84
N PRO A 13 -0.92 10.19 0.54
CA PRO A 13 -1.64 8.97 0.92
C PRO A 13 -1.68 8.76 2.44
N THR A 14 -0.74 9.36 3.17
CA THR A 14 -0.57 9.24 4.62
C THR A 14 -0.15 10.60 5.19
N PRO A 15 -1.08 11.55 5.43
CA PRO A 15 -0.75 12.88 5.91
C PRO A 15 -0.14 12.83 7.32
N GLY A 16 0.98 13.52 7.51
CA GLY A 16 1.69 13.60 8.77
C GLY A 16 1.11 14.66 9.72
N PRO A 17 1.54 14.69 11.00
CA PRO A 17 1.02 15.62 12.00
C PRO A 17 1.13 17.11 11.60
N TRP A 18 2.20 17.49 10.91
CA TRP A 18 2.40 18.87 10.45
C TRP A 18 1.33 19.30 9.43
N GLU A 19 1.01 18.43 8.47
CA GLU A 19 0.02 18.70 7.43
C GLU A 19 -1.38 18.79 8.04
N LEU A 20 -1.72 17.86 8.95
CA LEU A 20 -2.99 17.85 9.67
C LEU A 20 -3.21 19.09 10.54
N ASN A 21 -2.13 19.57 11.19
CA ASN A 21 -2.18 20.80 11.99
C ASN A 21 -2.38 22.05 11.12
N ARG A 22 -1.89 22.05 9.87
CA ARG A 22 -2.01 23.16 8.93
C ARG A 22 -3.37 23.24 8.25
N THR A 23 -4.09 22.12 8.17
CA THR A 23 -5.43 22.06 7.59
C THR A 23 -6.54 22.19 8.64
N GLU A 24 -6.20 22.39 9.92
CA GLU A 24 -7.15 22.46 11.04
C GLU A 24 -8.12 21.26 11.08
N GLY A 25 -7.64 20.09 10.62
CA GLY A 25 -8.44 18.87 10.53
C GLY A 25 -9.42 18.82 9.35
N ILE A 26 -9.41 19.81 8.44
CA ILE A 26 -10.19 19.80 7.21
C ILE A 26 -9.39 19.06 6.13
N PHE A 27 -9.82 17.87 5.75
CA PHE A 27 -9.22 17.10 4.66
C PHE A 27 -10.28 16.35 3.86
N VAL A 28 -9.93 15.96 2.64
CA VAL A 28 -10.77 15.16 1.75
C VAL A 28 -10.00 13.89 1.40
N GLU A 29 -10.65 12.73 1.53
CA GLU A 29 -10.06 11.44 1.21
C GLU A 29 -10.47 10.98 -0.19
N GLN A 30 -9.49 10.56 -1.00
CA GLN A 30 -9.74 9.89 -2.27
C GLN A 30 -9.45 8.39 -2.13
N VAL A 31 -10.41 7.64 -1.59
CA VAL A 31 -10.28 6.19 -1.35
C VAL A 31 -10.53 5.37 -2.62
N ILE A 32 -11.49 5.77 -3.44
CA ILE A 32 -11.90 4.99 -4.64
C ILE A 32 -10.92 5.24 -5.78
N ARG A 33 -10.34 4.16 -6.32
CA ARG A 33 -9.50 4.21 -7.53
C ARG A 33 -10.38 4.24 -8.78
N PRO A 34 -10.12 5.12 -9.77
CA PRO A 34 -10.90 5.17 -11.01
C PRO A 34 -10.92 3.85 -11.80
N THR A 35 -9.91 3.00 -11.61
CA THR A 35 -9.77 1.69 -12.26
C THR A 35 -10.56 0.57 -11.57
N GLY A 36 -11.05 0.80 -10.35
CA GLY A 36 -11.68 -0.25 -9.52
C GLY A 36 -10.70 -1.21 -8.85
N LEU A 37 -9.39 -0.94 -8.87
CA LEU A 37 -8.40 -1.78 -8.19
C LEU A 37 -8.60 -1.73 -6.67
N LEU A 38 -8.76 -2.91 -6.05
CA LEU A 38 -8.86 -3.09 -4.61
C LEU A 38 -7.48 -3.03 -3.95
N ASP A 39 -7.46 -2.75 -2.65
CA ASP A 39 -6.23 -2.89 -1.87
C ASP A 39 -5.82 -4.38 -1.80
N PRO A 40 -4.51 -4.68 -1.87
CA PRO A 40 -4.04 -6.05 -1.77
C PRO A 40 -4.31 -6.63 -0.38
N VAL A 41 -4.39 -7.95 -0.30
CA VAL A 41 -4.53 -8.67 0.97
C VAL A 41 -3.21 -8.60 1.74
N CYS A 42 -3.28 -8.48 3.07
CA CYS A 42 -2.12 -8.45 3.95
C CYS A 42 -2.11 -9.70 4.85
N ASP A 43 -1.03 -10.48 4.78
CA ASP A 43 -0.85 -11.71 5.55
C ASP A 43 0.32 -11.58 6.53
N VAL A 44 0.16 -12.10 7.75
CA VAL A 44 1.21 -12.12 8.78
C VAL A 44 1.69 -13.55 8.99
N ARG A 45 2.99 -13.79 8.83
CA ARG A 45 3.63 -15.10 8.97
C ARG A 45 4.73 -15.09 10.04
N PRO A 46 5.10 -16.25 10.62
CA PRO A 46 6.21 -16.35 11.57
C PRO A 46 7.54 -15.93 10.95
N ALA A 47 8.41 -15.29 11.74
CA ALA A 47 9.72 -14.82 11.25
C ALA A 47 10.77 -15.93 11.07
N ALA A 48 10.49 -17.16 11.53
CA ALA A 48 11.48 -18.24 11.59
C ALA A 48 12.00 -18.68 10.22
N SER A 49 11.15 -18.69 9.20
CA SER A 49 11.45 -19.08 7.81
C SER A 49 11.35 -17.93 6.81
N GLN A 50 11.22 -16.68 7.28
CA GLN A 50 10.86 -15.53 6.44
C GLN A 50 11.73 -15.34 5.19
N VAL A 51 13.04 -15.63 5.29
CA VAL A 51 13.97 -15.48 4.16
C VAL A 51 13.70 -16.53 3.08
N ASP A 52 13.47 -17.78 3.47
CA ASP A 52 13.21 -18.87 2.54
C ASP A 52 11.84 -18.69 1.86
N ASP A 53 10.83 -18.28 2.64
CA ASP A 53 9.48 -17.98 2.15
C ASP A 53 9.50 -16.86 1.10
N LEU A 54 10.23 -15.77 1.39
CA LEU A 54 10.38 -14.65 0.45
C LEU A 54 11.09 -15.06 -0.84
N LEU A 55 12.16 -15.86 -0.74
CA LEU A 55 12.91 -16.32 -1.91
C LEU A 55 12.05 -17.19 -2.82
N GLU A 56 11.20 -18.04 -2.25
CA GLU A 56 10.25 -18.85 -3.01
C GLU A 56 9.17 -18.00 -3.68
N GLU A 57 8.58 -17.03 -2.97
CA GLU A 57 7.60 -16.09 -3.55
C GLU A 57 8.19 -15.27 -4.70
N CYS A 58 9.44 -14.81 -4.57
CA CYS A 58 10.13 -14.12 -5.66
C CYS A 58 10.29 -15.00 -6.90
N ARG A 59 10.66 -16.28 -6.74
CA ARG A 59 10.82 -17.22 -7.87
C ARG A 59 9.49 -17.46 -8.57
N GLN A 60 8.41 -17.64 -7.80
CA GLN A 60 7.06 -17.82 -8.32
C GLN A 60 6.59 -16.56 -9.06
N SER A 61 6.87 -15.38 -8.50
CA SER A 61 6.52 -14.10 -9.10
C SER A 61 7.17 -13.90 -10.47
N VAL A 62 8.46 -14.21 -10.58
CA VAL A 62 9.20 -14.13 -11.85
C VAL A 62 8.65 -15.11 -12.89
N ALA A 63 8.20 -16.30 -12.47
CA ALA A 63 7.64 -17.30 -13.37
C ALA A 63 6.26 -16.92 -13.94
N LEU A 64 5.43 -16.24 -13.13
CA LEU A 64 4.08 -15.81 -13.48
C LEU A 64 4.04 -14.48 -14.25
N GLY A 65 5.05 -13.62 -14.08
CA GLY A 65 5.18 -12.35 -14.79
C GLY A 65 4.61 -11.14 -14.02
N PRO A 66 4.35 -10.00 -14.69
CA PRO A 66 4.16 -8.69 -14.05
C PRO A 66 2.92 -8.53 -13.14
N SER A 67 2.03 -9.53 -13.06
CA SER A 67 0.84 -9.52 -12.18
C SER A 67 0.94 -10.48 -10.99
N ALA A 68 2.12 -11.07 -10.77
CA ALA A 68 2.25 -12.24 -9.92
C ALA A 68 2.38 -12.00 -8.42
N CYS A 69 2.65 -10.76 -8.01
CA CYS A 69 2.78 -10.41 -6.59
C CYS A 69 1.50 -10.68 -5.78
N ASP A 70 0.35 -10.84 -6.45
CA ASP A 70 -0.95 -11.08 -5.81
C ASP A 70 -1.34 -12.58 -5.77
N ASP A 71 -0.74 -13.43 -6.63
CA ASP A 71 -1.29 -14.76 -6.98
C ASP A 71 -0.62 -15.95 -6.26
N ALA A 72 0.50 -15.74 -5.57
CA ALA A 72 1.31 -16.83 -5.02
C ALA A 72 0.65 -17.58 -3.84
N TYR A 73 -0.27 -16.93 -3.10
CA TYR A 73 -0.78 -17.47 -1.83
C TYR A 73 -1.97 -18.43 -1.97
N GLN A 74 -2.76 -18.36 -3.05
CA GLN A 74 -4.00 -19.14 -3.18
C GLN A 74 -3.78 -20.64 -3.47
N LYS A 75 -2.54 -21.10 -3.71
CA LYS A 75 -2.26 -22.50 -4.05
C LYS A 75 -2.06 -23.43 -2.86
N ASP A 76 -1.76 -22.92 -1.66
CA ASP A 76 -1.42 -23.76 -0.49
C ASP A 76 -2.55 -23.93 0.53
N GLY A 77 -3.77 -23.49 0.22
CA GLY A 77 -4.98 -23.92 0.95
C GLY A 77 -4.98 -23.60 2.44
N GLY A 78 -4.40 -22.46 2.85
CA GLY A 78 -4.53 -21.93 4.21
C GLY A 78 -3.93 -22.84 5.30
N LYS A 79 -2.84 -23.55 5.00
CA LYS A 79 -2.09 -24.26 6.04
C LYS A 79 -0.97 -23.36 6.55
N ILE A 80 -1.17 -22.96 7.81
CA ILE A 80 -0.17 -22.44 8.74
C ILE A 80 1.20 -23.10 8.61
#